data_AF-A0A1Y4GPR0-F1
#
_entry.id   AF-A0A1Y4GPR0-F1
#
_cell.length_a   1.000
_cell.length_b   1.000
_cell.length_c   1.000
_cell.angle_alpha   90.00
_cell.angle_beta   90.00
_cell.angle_gamma   90.00
#
_symmetry.space_group_name_H-M   'P 1'
#
loop_
_entity.id
_entity.type
_entity.pdbx_description
1 polymer ?
#
loop_
_entity_poly.entity_id
_entity_poly.type
_entity_poly.pdbx_seq_one_letter_code
_entity_poly.pdbx_strand_id
1 'polypeptide(L)'
;MSSNHLNIQLYKEISLLFDNCSFELQDNAAQLEENRIIWLAQKGFIEYSENNTVLISDLSNKAFVEYLIHYKSHFTSDISSYPFNEDIANLILTSQAFTTEEKALVLTNLNTSNVTMTQSLADSICTLLETECVEWDFSLLKQAISMASNLDKAIHVIILTIQQNHNNHTTITELLDSLPESYHKITENGKRPIIDSTDINKLLLETLLRYGYISSYTSVDKGYRVNTRQKTN
;
A
#
# COMPACT_ATOMS: atom_id res chain seq x y z
N MET A 1 -5.34 20.44 -28.35
CA MET A 1 -5.64 19.00 -28.12
C MET A 1 -6.84 18.78 -27.18
N SER A 2 -7.67 19.82 -26.92
CA SER A 2 -8.69 19.84 -25.86
C SER A 2 -10.12 19.60 -26.35
N SER A 3 -10.33 18.64 -27.25
CA SER A 3 -11.67 18.37 -27.82
C SER A 3 -11.92 16.88 -28.02
N ASN A 4 -13.17 16.45 -27.75
CA ASN A 4 -13.66 15.09 -27.98
C ASN A 4 -14.30 14.90 -29.38
N HIS A 5 -14.25 15.90 -30.26
CA HIS A 5 -14.92 15.82 -31.57
C HIS A 5 -14.26 14.81 -32.53
N LEU A 6 -12.95 14.62 -32.42
CA LEU A 6 -12.23 13.61 -33.19
C LEU A 6 -12.42 12.25 -32.52
N ASN A 7 -12.64 11.19 -33.27
CA ASN A 7 -12.56 9.85 -32.69
C ASN A 7 -11.15 9.60 -32.11
N ILE A 8 -11.05 8.68 -31.14
CA ILE A 8 -9.79 8.47 -30.39
C ILE A 8 -8.63 8.03 -31.29
N GLN A 9 -8.88 7.26 -32.35
CA GLN A 9 -7.82 6.80 -33.24
C GLN A 9 -7.20 7.97 -34.03
N LEU A 10 -8.06 8.78 -34.65
CA LEU A 10 -7.64 9.96 -35.39
C LEU A 10 -6.98 11.00 -34.48
N TYR A 11 -7.47 11.13 -33.24
CA TYR A 11 -6.84 11.97 -32.22
C TYR A 11 -5.38 11.55 -31.96
N LYS A 12 -5.14 10.24 -31.78
CA LYS A 12 -3.79 9.71 -31.58
C LYS A 12 -2.91 9.97 -32.81
N GLU A 13 -3.40 9.66 -34.00
CA GLU A 13 -2.67 9.87 -35.26
C GLU A 13 -2.28 11.33 -35.47
N ILE A 14 -3.22 12.26 -35.27
CA ILE A 14 -2.94 13.70 -35.38
C ILE A 14 -1.97 14.15 -34.29
N SER A 15 -2.07 13.63 -33.06
CA SER A 15 -1.15 14.00 -31.98
C SER A 15 0.30 13.67 -32.28
N LEU A 16 0.56 12.56 -32.97
CA LEU A 16 1.92 12.17 -33.38
C LEU A 16 2.54 13.15 -34.40
N LEU A 17 1.74 14.01 -35.04
CA LEU A 17 2.28 15.07 -35.90
C LEU A 17 2.92 16.21 -35.10
N PHE A 18 2.69 16.25 -33.79
CA PHE A 18 3.23 17.25 -32.87
C PHE A 18 4.29 16.66 -31.94
N ASP A 19 4.98 15.59 -32.35
CA ASP A 19 6.02 14.94 -31.56
C ASP A 19 7.02 15.97 -30.97
N ASN A 20 7.40 15.76 -29.71
CA ASN A 20 8.24 16.64 -28.88
C ASN A 20 7.62 18.00 -28.50
N CYS A 21 6.33 18.23 -28.74
CA CYS A 21 5.63 19.36 -28.13
C CYS A 21 5.09 18.96 -26.75
N SER A 22 5.30 19.81 -25.74
CA SER A 22 4.60 19.73 -24.47
C SER A 22 3.83 21.02 -24.23
N PHE A 23 2.76 20.96 -23.45
CA PHE A 23 1.95 22.12 -23.10
C PHE A 23 1.43 22.05 -21.67
N GLU A 24 1.14 23.21 -21.11
CA GLU A 24 0.38 23.33 -19.87
C GLU A 24 -1.08 22.94 -20.09
N LEU A 25 -1.61 22.13 -19.18
CA LEU A 25 -3.04 21.85 -19.15
C LEU A 25 -3.80 23.14 -18.84
N GLN A 26 -4.91 23.31 -19.55
CA GLN A 26 -5.84 24.41 -19.35
C GLN A 26 -7.12 23.87 -18.73
N ASP A 27 -7.93 24.71 -18.09
CA ASP A 27 -9.16 24.29 -17.39
C ASP A 27 -10.15 23.50 -18.27
N ASN A 28 -10.13 23.74 -19.59
CA ASN A 28 -10.97 22.99 -20.53
C ASN A 28 -10.55 21.51 -20.70
N ALA A 29 -9.42 21.08 -20.15
CA ALA A 29 -9.00 19.69 -20.12
C ALA A 29 -9.98 18.81 -19.32
N ALA A 30 -10.73 19.39 -18.37
CA ALA A 30 -11.81 18.69 -17.65
C ALA A 30 -12.93 18.18 -18.55
N GLN A 31 -13.04 18.68 -19.77
CA GLN A 31 -14.02 18.20 -20.74
C GLN A 31 -13.51 17.00 -21.54
N LEU A 32 -12.21 16.67 -21.49
CA LEU A 32 -11.65 15.57 -22.26
C LEU A 32 -12.06 14.21 -21.70
N GLU A 33 -12.29 13.26 -22.61
CA GLU A 33 -12.42 11.85 -22.23
C GLU A 33 -11.11 11.36 -21.58
N GLU A 34 -11.22 10.59 -20.49
CA GLU A 34 -10.08 10.11 -19.70
C GLU A 34 -9.00 9.43 -20.54
N ASN A 35 -9.39 8.60 -21.51
CA ASN A 35 -8.47 7.89 -22.40
C ASN A 35 -7.59 8.82 -23.25
N ARG A 36 -8.02 10.06 -23.51
CA ARG A 36 -7.23 11.08 -24.19
C ARG A 36 -6.20 11.69 -23.25
N ILE A 37 -6.60 11.98 -22.02
CA ILE A 37 -5.70 12.52 -20.99
C ILE A 37 -4.59 11.51 -20.71
N ILE A 38 -4.95 10.22 -20.54
CA ILE A 38 -4.00 9.11 -20.43
C ILE A 38 -3.03 9.09 -21.61
N TRP A 39 -3.54 9.19 -22.84
CA TRP A 39 -2.68 9.20 -24.03
C TRP A 39 -1.71 10.39 -24.04
N LEU A 40 -2.19 11.58 -23.68
CA LEU A 40 -1.36 12.78 -23.60
C LEU A 40 -0.25 12.63 -22.56
N ALA A 41 -0.57 12.09 -21.38
CA ALA A 41 0.38 11.81 -20.31
C ALA A 41 1.48 10.83 -20.76
N GLN A 42 1.07 9.69 -21.34
CA GLN A 42 1.99 8.65 -21.83
C GLN A 42 2.98 9.17 -22.87
N LYS A 43 2.53 10.10 -23.73
CA LYS A 43 3.32 10.67 -24.82
C LYS A 43 4.10 11.92 -24.44
N GLY A 44 4.00 12.40 -23.20
CA GLY A 44 4.74 13.59 -22.75
C GLY A 44 4.22 14.90 -23.34
N PHE A 45 2.96 14.92 -23.79
CA PHE A 45 2.33 16.14 -24.31
C PHE A 45 1.95 17.11 -23.18
N ILE A 46 1.83 16.62 -21.94
CA ILE A 46 1.56 17.44 -20.75
C ILE A 46 2.89 17.76 -20.10
N GLU A 47 3.28 19.04 -20.03
CA GLU A 47 4.56 19.46 -19.45
C GLU A 47 4.69 19.07 -17.96
N TYR A 48 5.92 18.79 -17.51
CA TYR A 48 6.16 18.59 -16.08
C TYR A 48 6.13 19.92 -15.31
N SER A 49 5.10 20.13 -14.49
CA SER A 49 5.00 21.29 -13.59
C SER A 49 4.16 20.98 -12.36
N GLU A 50 4.30 21.77 -11.30
CA GLU A 50 3.47 21.66 -10.10
C GLU A 50 1.98 21.82 -10.43
N ASN A 51 1.64 22.81 -11.28
CA ASN A 51 0.27 23.04 -11.74
C ASN A 51 -0.30 21.84 -12.49
N ASN A 52 0.43 21.28 -13.46
CA ASN A 52 -0.03 20.12 -14.21
C ASN A 52 -0.13 18.86 -13.35
N THR A 53 0.75 18.71 -12.36
CA THR A 53 0.74 17.60 -11.40
C THR A 53 -0.57 17.56 -10.61
N VAL A 54 -1.04 18.72 -10.14
CA VAL A 54 -2.33 18.83 -9.43
C VAL A 54 -3.50 18.69 -10.41
N LEU A 55 -3.48 19.39 -11.55
CA LEU A 55 -4.58 19.33 -12.50
C LEU A 55 -4.81 17.92 -13.03
N ILE A 56 -3.76 17.19 -13.38
CA ILE A 56 -3.91 15.84 -13.92
C ILE A 56 -4.41 14.84 -12.87
N SER A 57 -4.01 14.99 -11.59
CA SER A 57 -4.52 14.15 -10.52
C SER A 57 -6.01 14.37 -10.27
N ASP A 58 -6.47 15.62 -10.37
CA ASP A 58 -7.89 15.96 -10.23
C ASP A 58 -8.73 15.43 -11.40
N LEU A 59 -8.11 15.28 -12.58
CA LEU A 59 -8.78 14.78 -13.79
C LEU A 59 -8.89 13.25 -13.83
N SER A 60 -7.81 12.54 -13.50
CA SER A 60 -7.79 11.08 -13.49
C SER A 60 -6.57 10.55 -12.75
N ASN A 61 -6.83 9.74 -11.72
CA ASN A 61 -5.80 8.99 -10.99
C ASN A 61 -4.93 8.15 -11.95
N LYS A 62 -5.55 7.53 -12.97
CA LYS A 62 -4.82 6.72 -13.95
C LYS A 62 -3.95 7.58 -14.87
N ALA A 63 -4.47 8.70 -15.37
CA ALA A 63 -3.66 9.61 -16.19
C ALA A 63 -2.49 10.19 -15.40
N PHE A 64 -2.70 10.52 -14.13
CA PHE A 64 -1.65 10.99 -13.24
C PHE A 64 -0.54 9.95 -13.07
N VAL A 65 -0.87 8.69 -12.82
CA VAL A 65 0.15 7.63 -12.69
C VAL A 65 0.93 7.44 -13.99
N GLU A 66 0.27 7.52 -15.15
CA GLU A 66 0.96 7.46 -16.45
C GLU A 66 1.88 8.68 -16.68
N TYR A 67 1.49 9.85 -16.19
CA TYR A 67 2.30 11.07 -16.21
C TYR A 67 3.54 10.94 -15.29
N LEU A 68 3.38 10.36 -14.10
CA LEU A 68 4.51 10.04 -13.22
C LEU A 68 5.47 9.01 -13.85
N ILE A 69 4.94 8.02 -14.57
CA ILE A 69 5.75 7.04 -15.32
C ILE A 69 6.54 7.74 -16.44
N HIS A 70 5.95 8.70 -17.13
CA HIS A 70 6.63 9.45 -18.18
C HIS A 70 7.76 10.33 -17.60
N TYR A 71 7.47 11.06 -16.53
CA TYR A 71 8.42 11.96 -15.86
C TYR A 71 9.14 11.32 -14.67
N LYS A 72 9.45 10.03 -14.80
CA LYS A 72 10.00 9.20 -13.73
C LYS A 72 11.28 9.75 -13.09
N SER A 73 12.07 10.53 -13.84
CA SER A 73 13.27 11.21 -13.31
C SER A 73 12.99 12.18 -12.17
N HIS A 74 11.77 12.70 -12.05
CA HIS A 74 11.33 13.61 -10.99
C HIS A 74 10.65 12.89 -9.83
N PHE A 75 10.29 11.61 -9.99
CA PHE A 75 9.43 10.89 -9.06
C PHE A 75 9.97 10.94 -7.62
N THR A 76 11.24 10.59 -7.43
CA THR A 76 11.84 10.54 -6.09
C THR A 76 12.05 11.92 -5.47
N SER A 77 12.38 12.95 -6.27
CA SER A 77 12.66 14.29 -5.75
C SER A 77 11.39 15.00 -5.27
N ASP A 78 10.26 14.72 -5.93
CA ASP A 78 9.03 15.47 -5.73
C ASP A 78 7.95 14.63 -5.05
N ILE A 79 8.26 13.39 -4.62
CA ILE A 79 7.27 12.44 -4.11
C ILE A 79 6.41 13.00 -2.98
N SER A 80 6.98 13.83 -2.09
CA SER A 80 6.28 14.39 -0.95
C SER A 80 5.27 15.48 -1.32
N SER A 81 5.32 16.03 -2.53
CA SER A 81 4.34 17.02 -3.01
C SER A 81 3.19 16.39 -3.78
N TYR A 82 3.27 15.09 -4.11
CA TYR A 82 2.25 14.44 -4.92
C TYR A 82 0.93 14.26 -4.16
N PRO A 83 -0.22 14.53 -4.81
CA PRO A 83 -1.54 14.43 -4.20
C PRO A 83 -1.99 12.96 -4.12
N PHE A 84 -1.38 12.18 -3.24
CA PHE A 84 -1.74 10.78 -3.06
C PHE A 84 -3.16 10.62 -2.52
N ASN A 85 -3.86 9.63 -3.07
CA ASN A 85 -5.10 9.05 -2.55
C ASN A 85 -5.02 7.52 -2.66
N GLU A 86 -6.03 6.80 -2.16
CA GLU A 86 -6.04 5.34 -2.12
C GLU A 86 -5.90 4.69 -3.51
N ASP A 87 -6.50 5.29 -4.54
CA ASP A 87 -6.47 4.77 -5.90
C ASP A 87 -5.11 5.00 -6.56
N ILE A 88 -4.53 6.19 -6.42
CA ILE A 88 -3.18 6.51 -6.91
C ILE A 88 -2.16 5.58 -6.25
N ALA A 89 -2.23 5.43 -4.92
CA ALA A 89 -1.35 4.53 -4.19
C ALA A 89 -1.47 3.09 -4.72
N ASN A 90 -2.70 2.58 -4.84
CA ASN A 90 -2.94 1.22 -5.33
C ASN A 90 -2.45 1.02 -6.78
N LEU A 91 -2.67 1.99 -7.67
CA LEU A 91 -2.18 1.96 -9.05
C LEU A 91 -0.64 1.92 -9.10
N ILE A 92 0.06 2.69 -8.26
CA ILE A 92 1.52 2.68 -8.22
C ILE A 92 2.04 1.35 -7.64
N LEU A 93 1.49 0.89 -6.51
CA LEU A 93 1.94 -0.34 -5.85
C LEU A 93 1.75 -1.59 -6.71
N THR A 94 0.71 -1.63 -7.55
CA THR A 94 0.42 -2.75 -8.47
C THR A 94 1.12 -2.62 -9.83
N SER A 95 1.60 -1.43 -10.19
CA SER A 95 2.27 -1.19 -11.47
C SER A 95 3.64 -1.84 -11.56
N GLN A 96 3.98 -2.34 -12.75
CA GLN A 96 5.32 -2.88 -13.06
C GLN A 96 6.31 -1.78 -13.49
N ALA A 97 5.82 -0.56 -13.72
CA ALA A 97 6.66 0.56 -14.13
C ALA A 97 7.45 1.15 -12.95
N PHE A 98 7.04 0.89 -11.71
CA PHE A 98 7.73 1.34 -10.50
C PHE A 98 8.53 0.21 -9.88
N THR A 99 9.73 0.55 -9.43
CA THR A 99 10.62 -0.33 -8.67
C THR A 99 10.08 -0.55 -7.26
N THR A 100 10.62 -1.54 -6.58
CA THR A 100 10.24 -1.86 -5.21
C THR A 100 10.56 -0.69 -4.26
N GLU A 101 11.71 -0.03 -4.46
CA GLU A 101 12.16 1.12 -3.70
C GLU A 101 11.24 2.34 -3.91
N GLU A 102 10.82 2.60 -5.15
CA GLU A 102 9.86 3.68 -5.46
C GLU A 102 8.51 3.44 -4.79
N LYS A 103 8.04 2.19 -4.77
CA LYS A 103 6.81 1.82 -4.08
C LYS A 103 6.92 1.97 -2.57
N ALA A 104 8.06 1.63 -1.98
CA ALA A 104 8.33 1.88 -0.57
C ALA A 104 8.28 3.38 -0.23
N LEU A 105 8.81 4.24 -1.10
CA LEU A 105 8.72 5.69 -0.92
C LEU A 105 7.27 6.18 -0.94
N VAL A 106 6.40 5.63 -1.81
CA VAL A 106 4.96 5.96 -1.78
C VAL A 106 4.38 5.70 -0.40
N LEU A 107 4.67 4.52 0.19
CA LEU A 107 4.17 4.15 1.51
C LEU A 107 4.55 5.17 2.60
N THR A 108 5.78 5.69 2.56
CA THR A 108 6.24 6.71 3.53
C THR A 108 5.53 8.06 3.42
N ASN A 109 4.80 8.31 2.32
CA ASN A 109 4.04 9.53 2.08
C ASN A 109 2.52 9.34 2.28
N LEU A 110 2.07 8.14 2.65
CA LEU A 110 0.67 7.88 2.99
C LEU A 110 0.42 8.16 4.47
N ASN A 111 -0.74 8.73 4.78
CA ASN A 111 -1.21 8.93 6.14
C ASN A 111 -2.75 8.93 6.19
N THR A 112 -3.31 8.92 7.39
CA THR A 112 -4.78 8.82 7.57
C THR A 112 -5.55 10.04 7.05
N SER A 113 -4.89 11.13 6.64
CA SER A 113 -5.55 12.31 6.07
C SER A 113 -5.66 12.28 4.55
N ASN A 114 -4.82 11.50 3.85
CA ASN A 114 -4.81 11.43 2.39
C ASN A 114 -5.31 10.09 1.82
N VAL A 115 -5.35 9.03 2.62
CA VAL A 115 -5.76 7.69 2.16
C VAL A 115 -6.83 7.09 3.06
N THR A 116 -7.87 6.53 2.43
CA THR A 116 -8.77 5.57 3.09
C THR A 116 -8.35 4.15 2.74
N MET A 117 -8.11 3.30 3.74
CA MET A 117 -7.70 1.91 3.47
C MET A 117 -8.82 1.14 2.77
N THR A 118 -8.49 0.50 1.66
CA THR A 118 -9.36 -0.46 0.95
C THR A 118 -8.72 -1.84 0.96
N GLN A 119 -9.49 -2.90 0.73
CA GLN A 119 -8.93 -4.25 0.69
C GLN A 119 -7.87 -4.42 -0.41
N SER A 120 -8.09 -3.85 -1.61
CA SER A 120 -7.10 -3.91 -2.70
C SER A 120 -5.80 -3.21 -2.33
N LEU A 121 -5.89 -2.04 -1.68
CA LEU A 121 -4.71 -1.31 -1.24
C LEU A 121 -3.99 -2.08 -0.13
N ALA A 122 -4.74 -2.62 0.85
CA ALA A 122 -4.21 -3.46 1.93
C ALA A 122 -3.44 -4.68 1.38
N ASP A 123 -3.99 -5.38 0.40
CA ASP A 123 -3.34 -6.53 -0.23
C ASP A 123 -2.03 -6.15 -0.95
N SER A 124 -2.03 -4.98 -1.61
CA SER A 124 -0.85 -4.44 -2.29
C SER A 124 0.24 -4.04 -1.29
N ILE A 125 -0.16 -3.39 -0.18
CA ILE A 125 0.73 -3.02 0.92
C ILE A 125 1.33 -4.27 1.56
N CYS A 126 0.51 -5.24 1.96
CA CYS A 126 0.99 -6.46 2.59
C CYS A 126 1.96 -7.20 1.67
N THR A 127 1.69 -7.26 0.37
CA THR A 127 2.60 -7.86 -0.61
C THR A 127 3.95 -7.14 -0.68
N LEU A 128 3.97 -5.81 -0.64
CA LEU A 128 5.21 -5.04 -0.64
C LEU A 128 6.01 -5.24 0.66
N LEU A 129 5.33 -5.23 1.80
CA LEU A 129 5.96 -5.38 3.12
C LEU A 129 6.47 -6.79 3.41
N GLU A 130 6.14 -7.79 2.59
CA GLU A 130 6.78 -9.12 2.68
C GLU A 130 8.25 -9.09 2.25
N THR A 131 8.62 -8.14 1.38
CA THR A 131 9.99 -8.05 0.83
C THR A 131 10.73 -6.81 1.30
N GLU A 132 10.02 -5.76 1.68
CA GLU A 132 10.62 -4.49 2.08
C GLU A 132 10.35 -4.14 3.54
N CYS A 133 11.41 -3.71 4.22
CA CYS A 133 11.33 -3.10 5.54
C CYS A 133 11.15 -1.59 5.37
N VAL A 134 9.95 -1.09 5.70
CA VAL A 134 9.61 0.33 5.61
C VAL A 134 9.07 0.79 6.96
N GLU A 135 9.71 1.80 7.55
CA GLU A 135 9.12 2.52 8.68
C GLU A 135 7.98 3.41 8.16
N TRP A 136 6.81 3.24 8.76
CA TRP A 136 5.54 3.65 8.18
C TRP A 136 4.58 4.10 9.31
N ASP A 137 3.52 4.87 8.98
CA ASP A 137 2.38 5.20 9.87
C ASP A 137 1.71 3.97 10.55
N PHE A 138 2.03 3.70 11.81
CA PHE A 138 1.56 2.49 12.48
C PHE A 138 0.02 2.30 12.48
N SER A 139 -0.76 3.38 12.40
CA SER A 139 -2.22 3.29 12.33
C SER A 139 -2.69 2.72 11.01
N LEU A 140 -2.13 3.17 9.89
CA LEU A 140 -2.46 2.61 8.58
C LEU A 140 -1.93 1.17 8.41
N LEU A 141 -0.80 0.80 9.03
CA LEU A 141 -0.30 -0.58 9.00
C LEU A 141 -1.33 -1.55 9.59
N LYS A 142 -1.91 -1.20 10.74
CA LYS A 142 -2.98 -1.98 11.38
C LYS A 142 -4.24 -2.08 10.51
N GLN A 143 -4.60 -0.99 9.83
CA GLN A 143 -5.71 -1.03 8.87
C GLN A 143 -5.42 -1.97 7.71
N ALA A 144 -4.21 -1.93 7.13
CA ALA A 144 -3.81 -2.85 6.07
C ALA A 144 -3.88 -4.31 6.52
N ILE A 145 -3.32 -4.64 7.68
CA ILE A 145 -3.36 -5.99 8.27
C ILE A 145 -4.80 -6.48 8.44
N SER A 146 -5.69 -5.63 8.96
CA SER A 146 -7.08 -6.04 9.25
C SER A 146 -7.96 -6.17 8.00
N MET A 147 -7.63 -5.45 6.92
CA MET A 147 -8.41 -5.47 5.67
C MET A 147 -7.86 -6.43 4.61
N ALA A 148 -6.61 -6.90 4.76
CA ALA A 148 -5.99 -7.83 3.83
C ALA A 148 -6.83 -9.09 3.64
N SER A 149 -7.03 -9.51 2.40
CA SER A 149 -7.75 -10.73 2.03
C SER A 149 -6.91 -11.98 2.30
N ASN A 150 -5.58 -11.84 2.27
CA ASN A 150 -4.65 -12.93 2.54
C ASN A 150 -4.10 -12.86 3.97
N LEU A 151 -4.68 -13.67 4.85
CA LEU A 151 -4.29 -13.75 6.26
C LEU A 151 -2.82 -14.16 6.45
N ASP A 152 -2.29 -15.09 5.64
CA ASP A 152 -0.91 -15.56 5.76
C ASP A 152 0.09 -14.42 5.50
N LYS A 153 -0.18 -13.59 4.48
CA LYS A 153 0.63 -12.39 4.21
C LYS A 153 0.55 -11.38 5.35
N ALA A 154 -0.65 -11.13 5.88
CA ALA A 154 -0.83 -10.22 7.01
C ALA A 154 -0.05 -10.69 8.25
N ILE A 155 -0.07 -11.99 8.54
CA ILE A 155 0.71 -12.60 9.63
C ILE A 155 2.21 -12.47 9.35
N HIS A 156 2.65 -12.67 8.12
CA HIS A 156 4.04 -12.53 7.74
C HIS A 156 4.55 -11.09 7.97
N VAL A 157 3.77 -10.09 7.57
CA VAL A 157 4.06 -8.67 7.83
C VAL A 157 4.15 -8.39 9.33
N ILE A 158 3.25 -8.95 10.15
CA ILE A 158 3.34 -8.84 11.62
C ILE A 158 4.65 -9.43 12.13
N ILE A 159 5.03 -10.63 11.69
CA ILE A 159 6.29 -11.28 12.10
C ILE A 159 7.48 -10.36 11.83
N LEU A 160 7.56 -9.81 10.61
CA LEU A 160 8.64 -8.89 10.22
C LEU A 160 8.62 -7.60 11.05
N THR A 161 7.44 -7.04 11.28
CA THR A 161 7.26 -5.82 12.10
C THR A 161 7.70 -6.05 13.55
N ILE A 162 7.35 -7.18 14.15
CA ILE A 162 7.77 -7.53 15.53
C ILE A 162 9.28 -7.69 15.60
N GLN A 163 9.89 -8.29 14.57
CA GLN A 163 11.33 -8.51 14.52
C GLN A 163 12.13 -7.19 14.50
N GLN A 164 11.58 -6.17 13.84
CA GLN A 164 12.18 -4.84 13.75
C GLN A 164 11.97 -4.01 15.04
N ASN A 165 10.88 -4.23 15.77
CA ASN A 165 10.49 -3.42 16.95
C ASN A 165 10.97 -3.97 18.30
N HIS A 166 11.99 -4.85 18.31
CA HIS A 166 12.78 -5.26 19.49
C HIS A 166 12.03 -5.41 20.84
N ASN A 167 10.95 -6.19 20.89
CA ASN A 167 10.16 -6.52 22.10
C ASN A 167 9.18 -5.45 22.62
N ASN A 168 8.71 -4.51 21.80
CA ASN A 168 7.60 -3.66 22.24
C ASN A 168 6.29 -4.49 22.35
N HIS A 169 5.95 -4.92 23.56
CA HIS A 169 4.72 -5.70 23.84
C HIS A 169 3.44 -4.92 23.49
N THR A 170 3.45 -3.59 23.56
CA THR A 170 2.31 -2.76 23.14
C THR A 170 2.11 -2.89 21.64
N THR A 171 3.18 -2.76 20.85
CA THR A 171 3.14 -2.97 19.40
C THR A 171 2.66 -4.37 19.04
N ILE A 172 3.19 -5.41 19.69
CA ILE A 172 2.76 -6.80 19.46
C ILE A 172 1.25 -6.95 19.75
N THR A 173 0.77 -6.37 20.85
CA THR A 173 -0.65 -6.42 21.22
C THR A 173 -1.53 -5.80 20.16
N GLU A 174 -1.22 -4.57 19.73
CA GLU A 174 -2.04 -3.87 18.73
C GLU A 174 -2.02 -4.55 17.36
N LEU A 175 -0.90 -5.19 16.98
CA LEU A 175 -0.81 -5.99 15.76
C LEU A 175 -1.70 -7.24 15.83
N LEU A 176 -1.65 -7.98 16.94
CA LEU A 176 -2.49 -9.17 17.15
C LEU A 176 -3.99 -8.82 17.24
N ASP A 177 -4.32 -7.66 17.81
CA ASP A 177 -5.70 -7.14 17.87
C ASP A 177 -6.23 -6.75 16.48
N SER A 178 -5.34 -6.55 15.49
CA SER A 178 -5.72 -6.27 14.11
C SER A 178 -6.02 -7.55 13.30
N LEU A 179 -5.80 -8.74 13.87
CA LEU A 179 -6.08 -10.04 13.27
C LEU A 179 -7.44 -10.61 13.73
N PRO A 180 -7.93 -11.70 13.10
CA PRO A 180 -9.14 -12.39 13.55
C PRO A 180 -9.12 -12.81 15.02
N GLU A 181 -10.31 -13.04 15.59
CA GLU A 181 -10.55 -13.23 17.04
C GLU A 181 -9.64 -14.29 17.71
N SER A 182 -9.23 -15.33 16.99
CA SER A 182 -8.33 -16.37 17.49
C SER A 182 -6.97 -15.79 17.94
N TYR A 183 -6.46 -14.79 17.23
CA TYR A 183 -5.19 -14.12 17.51
C TYR A 183 -5.34 -13.06 18.60
N HIS A 184 -6.43 -12.29 18.58
CA HIS A 184 -6.77 -11.33 19.65
C HIS A 184 -6.75 -11.99 21.04
N LYS A 185 -7.29 -13.20 21.17
CA LYS A 185 -7.29 -13.96 22.44
C LYS A 185 -5.89 -14.31 22.96
N ILE A 186 -4.82 -14.15 22.18
CA ILE A 186 -3.43 -14.29 22.65
C ILE A 186 -3.04 -13.10 23.54
N THR A 187 -3.62 -11.92 23.30
CA THR A 187 -3.36 -10.70 24.07
C THR A 187 -4.07 -10.70 25.43
N GLU A 188 -5.12 -11.53 25.57
CA GLU A 188 -5.87 -11.71 26.80
C GLU A 188 -5.19 -12.66 27.80
N ASN A 189 -4.66 -12.09 28.89
CA ASN A 189 -4.02 -12.87 29.96
C ASN A 189 -4.92 -13.99 30.52
N GLY A 190 -4.40 -15.21 30.56
CA GLY A 190 -5.07 -16.38 31.13
C GLY A 190 -5.93 -17.16 30.14
N LYS A 191 -6.11 -16.65 28.92
CA LYS A 191 -6.74 -17.39 27.82
C LYS A 191 -5.74 -18.39 27.22
N ARG A 192 -6.30 -19.39 26.53
CA ARG A 192 -5.54 -20.42 25.82
C ARG A 192 -6.13 -20.66 24.43
N PRO A 193 -6.06 -19.67 23.53
CA PRO A 193 -6.61 -19.81 22.19
C PRO A 193 -5.94 -20.96 21.44
N ILE A 194 -6.67 -21.48 20.46
CA ILE A 194 -6.16 -22.46 19.50
C ILE A 194 -6.03 -21.73 18.16
N ILE A 195 -4.82 -21.77 17.60
CA ILE A 195 -4.49 -21.22 16.28
C ILE A 195 -4.29 -22.38 15.31
N ASP A 196 -4.71 -22.24 14.06
CA ASP A 196 -4.59 -23.29 13.04
C ASP A 196 -3.13 -23.73 12.84
N SER A 197 -2.92 -25.02 12.60
CA SER A 197 -1.58 -25.61 12.43
C SER A 197 -1.03 -25.39 11.03
N THR A 198 -0.67 -24.16 10.70
CA THR A 198 0.02 -23.78 9.47
C THR A 198 1.47 -23.38 9.76
N ASP A 199 2.34 -23.45 8.76
CA ASP A 199 3.76 -23.07 8.92
C ASP A 199 3.92 -21.59 9.30
N ILE A 200 3.09 -20.71 8.75
CA ILE A 200 3.13 -19.28 9.07
C ILE A 200 2.66 -19.00 10.50
N ASN A 201 1.63 -19.70 10.98
CA ASN A 201 1.18 -19.60 12.36
C ASN A 201 2.22 -20.12 13.34
N LYS A 202 2.89 -21.22 12.99
CA LYS A 202 4.00 -21.74 13.78
C LYS A 202 5.13 -20.70 13.87
N LEU A 203 5.50 -20.08 12.75
CA LEU A 203 6.53 -19.03 12.71
C LEU A 203 6.14 -17.80 13.55
N LEU A 204 4.87 -17.39 13.53
CA LEU A 204 4.35 -16.35 14.41
C LEU A 204 4.54 -16.73 15.88
N LEU A 205 4.09 -17.92 16.29
CA LEU A 205 4.18 -18.37 17.68
C LEU A 205 5.64 -18.52 18.15
N GLU A 206 6.54 -19.00 17.30
CA GLU A 206 7.98 -19.04 17.58
C GLU A 206 8.56 -17.63 17.76
N THR A 207 8.12 -16.68 16.93
CA THR A 207 8.52 -15.26 17.04
C THR A 207 8.03 -14.67 18.37
N LEU A 208 6.76 -14.88 18.72
CA LEU A 208 6.18 -14.40 19.99
C LEU A 208 6.87 -15.04 21.21
N LEU A 209 7.25 -16.32 21.12
CA LEU A 209 7.98 -17.02 22.18
C LEU A 209 9.39 -16.46 22.34
N ARG A 210 10.13 -16.29 21.24
CA ARG A 210 11.49 -15.73 21.22
C ARG A 210 11.56 -14.35 21.88
N TYR A 211 10.55 -13.53 21.64
CA TYR A 211 10.44 -12.18 22.18
C TYR A 211 9.72 -12.11 23.53
N GLY A 212 9.38 -13.26 24.12
CA GLY A 212 8.82 -13.34 25.46
C GLY A 212 7.40 -12.82 25.61
N TYR A 213 6.65 -12.68 24.52
CA TYR A 213 5.25 -12.27 24.56
C TYR A 213 4.35 -13.40 25.08
N ILE A 214 4.60 -14.64 24.65
CA ILE A 214 3.93 -15.85 25.16
C ILE A 214 4.88 -16.69 26.03
N SER A 215 4.32 -17.59 26.82
CA SER A 215 5.12 -18.50 27.67
C SER A 215 5.52 -19.79 26.95
N SER A 216 4.62 -20.34 26.13
CA SER A 216 4.78 -21.56 25.35
C SER A 216 3.59 -21.76 24.43
N TYR A 217 3.69 -22.72 23.51
CA TYR A 217 2.55 -23.26 22.77
C TYR A 217 2.74 -24.77 22.60
N THR A 218 1.65 -25.52 22.45
CA THR A 218 1.69 -26.98 22.23
C THR A 218 0.82 -27.39 21.07
N SER A 219 1.25 -28.40 20.32
CA SER A 219 0.44 -29.02 19.27
C SER A 219 -0.67 -29.88 19.89
N VAL A 220 -1.88 -29.73 19.36
CA VAL A 220 -3.10 -30.50 19.71
C VAL A 220 -3.86 -30.82 18.41
N ASP A 221 -4.82 -31.75 18.46
CA ASP A 221 -5.58 -32.19 17.28
C ASP A 221 -6.22 -31.07 16.45
N LYS A 222 -6.53 -29.93 17.10
CA LYS A 222 -7.20 -28.77 16.48
C LYS A 222 -6.26 -27.62 16.11
N GLY A 223 -4.94 -27.76 16.28
CA GLY A 223 -3.97 -26.70 16.00
C GLY A 223 -2.93 -26.51 17.10
N TYR A 224 -2.48 -25.27 17.29
CA TYR A 224 -1.55 -24.87 18.35
C TYR A 224 -2.31 -24.21 19.50
N ARG A 225 -2.25 -24.82 20.69
CA ARG A 225 -2.75 -24.19 21.92
C ARG A 225 -1.69 -23.26 22.47
N VAL A 226 -2.02 -21.98 22.58
CA VAL A 226 -1.11 -20.93 23.07
C VAL A 226 -1.27 -20.77 24.59
N ASN A 227 -0.15 -20.68 25.32
CA ASN A 227 -0.16 -20.34 26.74
C ASN A 227 0.33 -18.89 26.93
N THR A 228 -0.59 -17.97 27.20
CA THR A 228 -0.24 -16.58 27.51
C THR A 228 0.47 -16.49 28.86
N ARG A 229 1.25 -15.42 29.09
CA ARG A 229 1.80 -15.18 30.43
C ARG A 229 0.66 -14.86 31.41
N GLN A 230 0.84 -15.26 32.66
CA GLN A 230 -0.06 -14.86 33.75
C GLN A 230 0.34 -13.46 34.23
N LYS A 231 -0.62 -12.65 34.69
CA LYS A 231 -0.28 -11.43 35.43
C LYS A 231 0.56 -11.83 36.64
N THR A 232 1.81 -11.40 36.69
CA THR A 232 2.53 -11.25 37.96
C THR A 232 1.78 -10.19 38.76
N ASN A 233 1.13 -10.62 39.85
CA ASN A 233 0.54 -9.74 40.85
C ASN A 233 1.62 -8.93 41.57
#